data_AF-A0A2D0KKH1-F1
#
_entry.id   AF-A0A2D0KKH1-F1
#
_cell.length_a   1.000
_cell.length_b   1.000
_cell.length_c   1.000
_cell.angle_alpha   90.00
_cell.angle_beta   90.00
_cell.angle_gamma   90.00
#
_symmetry.space_group_name_H-M   'P 1'
#
loop_
_entity.id
_entity.type
_entity.pdbx_description
1 polymer ?
#
loop_
_entity_poly.entity_id
_entity_poly.type
_entity_poly.pdbx_seq_one_letter_code
_entity_poly.pdbx_strand_id
1 'polypeptide(L)'
;MNEIADWQPTAPIANLLKRAEILAEIRRFFADRGVLEVETPAMSQATVTDVHLVPFQTRFVGPGAADGLPLYLMTSPEYHMKRLLAAGSGSIYQMGKSFRNEEAGRHHNPEFTMLEWYRPHYDMYRLMNEVDDLLQQILDCESAESLSYQQAFIRYLDIDPLTASKEKLREVAAKLDLSNIADREEDRDTLLQLLFTMGVETHIGIEKPTFIYHFPASQAALAEISKEDHRVAQRFEVYFKGMELANGFRELTDSKEQRLRFEQDNRKRESMGLPVQPIDEYLLEALAYGMPECAGVALGVDRLIMLALGAERISEVIAFPVGIS
;
A
#
# COMPACT_ATOMS: atom_id res chain seq x y z
N MET A 1 -9.65 -5.84 37.45
CA MET A 1 -9.18 -6.18 36.10
C MET A 1 -7.75 -6.63 36.28
N ASN A 2 -7.45 -7.91 36.05
CA ASN A 2 -6.05 -8.34 36.08
C ASN A 2 -5.35 -7.61 34.93
N GLU A 3 -4.37 -6.77 35.27
CA GLU A 3 -3.44 -6.26 34.27
C GLU A 3 -2.83 -7.46 33.55
N ILE A 4 -2.95 -7.48 32.22
CA ILE A 4 -2.25 -8.45 31.38
C ILE A 4 -0.77 -8.19 31.63
N ALA A 5 -0.05 -9.21 32.09
CA ALA A 5 1.38 -9.06 32.34
C ALA A 5 2.12 -8.91 31.00
N ASP A 6 3.15 -8.05 30.94
CA ASP A 6 3.88 -7.68 29.71
C ASP A 6 4.47 -8.87 28.91
N TRP A 7 4.61 -10.05 29.50
CA TRP A 7 5.08 -11.25 28.81
C TRP A 7 3.99 -11.93 27.96
N GLN A 8 2.72 -11.62 28.21
CA GLN A 8 1.58 -12.23 27.52
C GLN A 8 1.37 -11.60 26.15
N PRO A 9 0.86 -12.37 25.17
CA PRO A 9 0.47 -11.79 23.89
C PRO A 9 -0.72 -10.84 24.07
N THR A 10 -0.76 -9.77 23.28
CA THR A 10 -1.91 -8.85 23.27
C THR A 10 -3.12 -9.45 22.54
N ALA A 11 -2.86 -10.29 21.53
CA ALA A 11 -3.92 -11.04 20.85
C ALA A 11 -4.34 -12.27 21.68
N PRO A 12 -5.65 -12.47 21.92
CA PRO A 12 -6.16 -13.71 22.49
C PRO A 12 -5.73 -14.93 21.66
N ILE A 13 -5.43 -16.06 22.32
CA ILE A 13 -5.06 -17.31 21.62
C ILE A 13 -6.12 -17.73 20.59
N ALA A 14 -7.41 -17.51 20.89
CA ALA A 14 -8.49 -17.76 19.94
C ALA A 14 -8.35 -16.94 18.64
N ASN A 15 -7.90 -15.68 18.73
CA ASN A 15 -7.64 -14.85 17.55
C ASN A 15 -6.42 -15.35 16.78
N LEU A 16 -5.37 -15.82 17.47
CA LEU A 16 -4.19 -16.39 16.82
C LEU A 16 -4.49 -17.69 16.06
N LEU A 17 -5.39 -18.53 16.58
CA LEU A 17 -5.87 -19.73 15.88
C LEU A 17 -6.63 -19.35 14.60
N LYS A 18 -7.60 -18.43 14.68
CA LYS A 18 -8.34 -17.96 13.51
C LYS A 18 -7.45 -17.25 12.49
N ARG A 19 -6.45 -16.48 12.96
CA ARG A 19 -5.41 -15.91 12.10
C ARG A 19 -4.72 -17.01 11.30
N ALA A 20 -4.28 -18.09 11.94
CA ALA A 20 -3.61 -19.18 11.23
C ALA A 20 -4.52 -19.83 10.16
N GLU A 21 -5.81 -19.99 10.45
CA GLU A 21 -6.81 -20.48 9.50
C GLU A 21 -6.94 -19.54 8.29
N ILE A 22 -7.09 -18.22 8.51
CA ILE A 22 -7.18 -17.21 7.45
C ILE A 22 -5.89 -17.20 6.59
N LEU A 23 -4.71 -17.28 7.20
CA LEU A 23 -3.44 -17.35 6.46
C LEU A 23 -3.37 -18.62 5.57
N ALA A 24 -3.85 -19.75 6.06
CA ALA A 24 -3.93 -20.98 5.27
C ALA A 24 -4.95 -20.85 4.12
N GLU A 25 -6.06 -20.16 4.37
CA GLU A 25 -7.08 -19.90 3.37
C GLU A 25 -6.60 -18.99 2.23
N ILE A 26 -5.89 -17.91 2.57
CA ILE A 26 -5.25 -17.03 1.58
C ILE A 26 -4.29 -17.84 0.70
N ARG A 27 -3.46 -18.71 1.28
CA ARG A 27 -2.56 -19.58 0.48
C ARG A 27 -3.33 -20.51 -0.44
N ARG A 28 -4.43 -21.11 0.02
CA ARG A 28 -5.30 -21.96 -0.83
C ARG A 28 -5.89 -21.16 -1.99
N PHE A 29 -6.39 -19.94 -1.73
CA PHE A 29 -6.95 -19.06 -2.76
C PHE A 29 -6.00 -18.88 -3.96
N PHE A 30 -4.71 -18.65 -3.68
CA PHE A 30 -3.68 -18.49 -4.71
C PHE A 30 -3.22 -19.81 -5.31
N ALA A 31 -3.08 -20.86 -4.51
CA ALA A 31 -2.72 -22.19 -4.99
C ALA A 31 -3.74 -22.74 -6.00
N ASP A 32 -5.04 -22.58 -5.71
CA ASP A 32 -6.13 -23.00 -6.60
C ASP A 32 -6.14 -22.23 -7.93
N ARG A 33 -5.54 -21.03 -7.96
CA ARG A 33 -5.39 -20.18 -9.15
C ARG A 33 -4.01 -20.29 -9.81
N GLY A 34 -3.17 -21.23 -9.37
CA GLY A 34 -1.84 -21.47 -9.92
C GLY A 34 -0.88 -20.29 -9.76
N VAL A 35 -1.03 -19.49 -8.70
CA VAL A 35 -0.11 -18.39 -8.38
C VAL A 35 0.99 -18.90 -7.48
N LEU A 36 2.25 -18.69 -7.87
CA LEU A 36 3.41 -19.21 -7.17
C LEU A 36 3.69 -18.37 -5.90
N GLU A 37 3.75 -19.00 -4.73
CA GLU A 37 4.28 -18.36 -3.52
C GLU A 37 5.80 -18.18 -3.66
N VAL A 38 6.29 -16.98 -3.40
CA VAL A 38 7.72 -16.65 -3.38
C VAL A 38 8.11 -16.00 -2.05
N GLU A 39 9.38 -16.13 -1.69
CA GLU A 39 9.96 -15.45 -0.53
C GLU A 39 11.12 -14.57 -1.01
N THR A 40 10.97 -13.26 -0.87
CA THR A 40 12.02 -12.28 -1.19
C THR A 40 12.70 -11.74 0.07
N PRO A 41 13.94 -11.21 -0.02
CA PRO A 41 14.69 -10.76 1.14
C PRO A 41 13.97 -9.67 1.95
N ALA A 42 14.05 -9.75 3.28
CA ALA A 42 13.58 -8.71 4.19
C ALA A 42 14.56 -7.52 4.32
N MET A 43 15.79 -7.68 3.85
CA MET A 43 16.84 -6.65 3.86
C MET A 43 17.34 -6.38 2.43
N SER A 44 17.58 -5.12 2.10
CA SER A 44 18.15 -4.70 0.81
C SER A 44 19.23 -3.61 0.96
N GLN A 45 20.11 -3.49 -0.03
CA GLN A 45 21.09 -2.42 -0.13
C GLN A 45 20.48 -1.09 -0.58
N ALA A 46 19.31 -1.14 -1.21
CA ALA A 46 18.53 0.02 -1.62
C ALA A 46 17.16 0.01 -0.92
N THR A 47 16.45 1.13 -1.02
CA THR A 47 15.12 1.30 -0.43
C THR A 47 14.24 2.13 -1.36
N VAL A 48 12.96 2.25 -1.02
CA VAL A 48 12.01 3.12 -1.73
C VAL A 48 12.37 4.60 -1.59
N THR A 49 12.11 5.38 -2.64
CA THR A 49 12.24 6.85 -2.63
C THR A 49 10.96 7.55 -2.20
N ASP A 50 9.83 6.84 -2.08
CA ASP A 50 8.52 7.37 -1.68
C ASP A 50 8.65 8.36 -0.52
N VAL A 51 8.17 9.59 -0.70
CA VAL A 51 8.35 10.72 0.23
C VAL A 51 7.64 10.52 1.57
N HIS A 52 6.64 9.64 1.63
CA HIS A 52 5.84 9.38 2.82
C HIS A 52 6.37 8.19 3.64
N LEU A 53 7.26 7.38 3.08
CA LEU A 53 7.80 6.19 3.75
C LEU A 53 9.16 6.46 4.41
N VAL A 54 9.29 6.01 5.65
CA VAL A 54 10.56 6.02 6.38
C VAL A 54 11.01 4.57 6.62
N PRO A 55 12.06 4.06 5.94
CA PRO A 55 12.54 2.70 6.14
C PRO A 55 13.35 2.57 7.44
N PHE A 56 13.31 1.39 8.06
CA PHE A 56 14.32 1.03 9.06
C PHE A 56 15.66 0.77 8.39
N GLN A 57 16.74 1.09 9.10
CA GLN A 57 18.12 0.86 8.67
C GLN A 57 18.85 -0.06 9.65
N THR A 58 19.73 -0.89 9.12
CA THR A 58 20.62 -1.77 9.88
C THR A 58 21.99 -1.84 9.22
N ARG A 59 22.94 -2.51 9.86
CA ARG A 59 24.32 -2.67 9.37
C ARG A 59 24.70 -4.13 9.33
N PHE A 60 24.97 -4.65 8.14
CA PHE A 60 25.49 -6.00 7.96
C PHE A 60 27.01 -6.00 8.08
N VAL A 61 27.55 -6.82 8.98
CA VAL A 61 29.00 -7.04 9.14
C VAL A 61 29.27 -8.52 8.90
N GLY A 62 30.11 -8.80 7.92
CA GLY A 62 30.46 -10.18 7.54
C GLY A 62 31.75 -10.25 6.73
N PRO A 63 32.23 -11.45 6.40
CA PRO A 63 33.39 -11.62 5.51
C PRO A 63 33.15 -10.89 4.18
N GLY A 64 34.03 -9.95 3.81
CA GLY A 64 33.87 -9.11 2.62
C GLY A 64 33.11 -7.79 2.84
N ALA A 65 32.55 -7.57 4.04
CA ALA A 65 31.92 -6.33 4.47
C ALA A 65 32.42 -5.95 5.88
N ALA A 66 33.75 -5.96 6.08
CA ALA A 66 34.39 -5.71 7.37
C ALA A 66 34.08 -4.28 7.89
N ASP A 67 33.98 -3.31 6.99
CA ASP A 67 33.59 -1.93 7.30
C ASP A 67 32.07 -1.77 7.48
N GLY A 68 31.31 -2.86 7.34
CA GLY A 68 29.87 -2.91 7.42
C GLY A 68 29.15 -2.31 6.21
N LEU A 69 28.10 -2.98 5.77
CA LEU A 69 27.25 -2.57 4.65
C LEU A 69 25.91 -2.06 5.22
N PRO A 70 25.49 -0.81 4.92
CA PRO A 70 24.15 -0.35 5.27
C PRO A 70 23.10 -1.18 4.53
N LEU A 71 22.11 -1.64 5.26
CA LEU A 71 20.94 -2.33 4.70
C LEU A 71 19.67 -1.66 5.23
N TYR A 72 18.61 -1.76 4.44
CA TYR A 72 17.29 -1.26 4.76
C TYR A 72 16.35 -2.45 4.92
N LEU A 73 15.44 -2.37 5.89
CA LEU A 73 14.34 -3.32 5.97
C LEU A 73 13.27 -2.95 4.95
N MET A 74 12.74 -3.95 4.25
CA MET A 74 11.82 -3.72 3.14
C MET A 74 10.45 -3.19 3.61
N THR A 75 10.05 -2.04 3.08
CA THR A 75 8.71 -1.45 3.29
C THR A 75 7.62 -2.19 2.52
N SER A 76 7.99 -2.90 1.46
CA SER A 76 7.22 -3.85 0.65
C SER A 76 8.21 -4.73 -0.15
N PRO A 77 7.84 -5.97 -0.55
CA PRO A 77 8.63 -6.81 -1.45
C PRO A 77 8.64 -6.38 -2.94
N GLU A 78 7.91 -5.33 -3.32
CA GLU A 78 7.65 -4.89 -4.71
C GLU A 78 8.88 -4.97 -5.63
N TYR A 79 10.00 -4.36 -5.23
CA TYR A 79 11.18 -4.26 -6.10
C TYR A 79 11.78 -5.64 -6.42
N HIS A 80 11.80 -6.53 -5.44
CA HIS A 80 12.29 -7.90 -5.63
C HIS A 80 11.30 -8.73 -6.47
N MET A 81 10.01 -8.55 -6.26
CA MET A 81 8.98 -9.25 -7.04
C MET A 81 8.98 -8.78 -8.51
N LYS A 82 9.14 -7.48 -8.78
CA LYS A 82 9.33 -6.95 -10.14
C LYS A 82 10.57 -7.53 -10.84
N ARG A 83 11.66 -7.71 -10.10
CA ARG A 83 12.86 -8.40 -10.62
C ARG A 83 12.58 -9.88 -10.94
N LEU A 84 11.78 -10.57 -10.11
CA LEU A 84 11.32 -11.93 -10.42
C LEU A 84 10.41 -11.97 -11.65
N LEU A 85 9.55 -10.97 -11.86
CA LEU A 85 8.71 -10.87 -13.05
C LEU A 85 9.55 -10.71 -14.32
N ALA A 86 10.54 -9.82 -14.31
CA ALA A 86 11.50 -9.67 -15.40
C ALA A 86 12.31 -10.95 -15.66
N ALA A 87 12.57 -11.74 -14.61
CA ALA A 87 13.20 -13.06 -14.72
C ALA A 87 12.26 -14.17 -15.22
N GLY A 88 10.99 -13.87 -15.51
CA GLY A 88 10.03 -14.81 -16.08
C GLY A 88 9.31 -15.71 -15.07
N SER A 89 9.19 -15.29 -13.80
CA SER A 89 8.51 -16.08 -12.75
C SER A 89 7.03 -16.39 -13.01
N GLY A 90 6.34 -15.59 -13.85
CA GLY A 90 4.91 -15.74 -14.09
C GLY A 90 4.06 -15.05 -13.02
N SER A 91 2.87 -15.59 -12.71
CA SER A 91 2.04 -15.08 -11.62
C SER A 91 2.62 -15.50 -10.27
N ILE A 92 2.91 -14.53 -9.41
CA ILE A 92 3.54 -14.74 -8.10
C ILE A 92 2.79 -14.00 -7.00
N TYR A 93 2.80 -14.56 -5.79
CA TYR A 93 2.38 -13.88 -4.56
C TYR A 93 3.42 -14.08 -3.45
N GLN A 94 3.45 -13.18 -2.48
CA GLN A 94 4.23 -13.31 -1.26
C GLN A 94 3.38 -12.90 -0.07
N MET A 95 3.43 -13.68 1.00
CA MET A 95 2.86 -13.32 2.29
C MET A 95 3.98 -13.28 3.34
N GLY A 96 4.43 -12.09 3.71
CA GLY A 96 5.62 -11.90 4.53
C GLY A 96 5.57 -10.63 5.38
N LYS A 97 6.65 -10.39 6.14
CA LYS A 97 6.78 -9.19 6.96
C LYS A 97 7.27 -8.00 6.13
N SER A 98 6.67 -6.85 6.37
CA SER A 98 7.10 -5.54 5.88
C SER A 98 7.32 -4.60 7.05
N PHE A 99 8.22 -3.64 6.86
CA PHE A 99 8.75 -2.81 7.94
C PHE A 99 8.67 -1.33 7.57
N ARG A 100 7.99 -0.52 8.38
CA ARG A 100 7.89 0.93 8.20
C ARG A 100 8.18 1.61 9.52
N ASN A 101 9.18 2.50 9.54
CA ASN A 101 9.60 3.24 10.73
C ASN A 101 8.69 4.46 10.93
N GLU A 102 7.41 4.16 11.14
CA GLU A 102 6.30 5.10 11.28
C GLU A 102 5.63 4.90 12.65
N GLU A 103 4.49 5.55 12.86
CA GLU A 103 3.75 5.48 14.10
C GLU A 103 3.17 4.08 14.37
N ALA A 104 3.17 3.69 15.65
CA ALA A 104 2.36 2.58 16.14
C ALA A 104 0.99 3.14 16.58
N GLY A 105 -0.09 2.55 16.09
CA GLY A 105 -1.43 3.09 16.31
C GLY A 105 -2.52 2.02 16.25
N ARG A 106 -3.78 2.48 16.13
CA ARG A 106 -4.95 1.59 16.08
C ARG A 106 -4.88 0.59 14.91
N HIS A 107 -4.38 1.03 13.75
CA HIS A 107 -4.34 0.28 12.50
C HIS A 107 -2.92 0.09 11.94
N HIS A 108 -1.88 0.43 12.72
CA HIS A 108 -0.48 0.45 12.30
C HIS A 108 0.42 -0.19 13.35
N ASN A 109 1.35 -1.03 12.90
CA ASN A 109 2.46 -1.54 13.70
C ASN A 109 3.74 -1.47 12.84
N PRO A 110 4.91 -1.11 13.38
CA PRO A 110 6.12 -0.90 12.58
C PRO A 110 6.59 -2.12 11.78
N GLU A 111 6.22 -3.33 12.23
CA GLU A 111 6.32 -4.57 11.46
C GLU A 111 4.92 -5.17 11.29
N PHE A 112 4.51 -5.43 10.06
CA PHE A 112 3.18 -5.98 9.76
C PHE A 112 3.28 -7.03 8.65
N THR A 113 2.22 -7.83 8.50
CA THR A 113 2.13 -8.86 7.47
C THR A 113 1.48 -8.28 6.22
N MET A 114 2.20 -8.31 5.12
CA MET A 114 1.73 -7.90 3.81
C MET A 114 1.48 -9.13 2.94
N LEU A 115 0.39 -9.10 2.19
CA LEU A 115 0.11 -9.99 1.08
C LEU A 115 0.28 -9.18 -0.19
N GLU A 116 1.26 -9.52 -1.02
CA GLU A 116 1.50 -8.81 -2.27
C GLU A 116 1.56 -9.80 -3.42
N TRP A 117 0.92 -9.50 -4.55
CA TRP A 117 0.93 -10.38 -5.70
C TRP A 117 0.87 -9.62 -7.02
N TYR A 118 1.35 -10.30 -8.07
CA TYR A 118 1.46 -9.75 -9.41
C TYR A 118 0.90 -10.71 -10.44
N ARG A 119 0.14 -10.17 -11.38
CA ARG A 119 -0.53 -10.88 -12.46
C ARG A 119 -0.04 -10.38 -13.83
N PRO A 120 0.87 -11.09 -14.50
CA PRO A 120 1.18 -10.83 -15.90
C PRO A 120 -0.08 -10.82 -16.76
N HIS A 121 -0.17 -9.82 -17.64
CA HIS A 121 -1.25 -9.58 -18.59
C HIS A 121 -2.62 -9.24 -17.98
N TYR A 122 -2.72 -9.02 -16.66
CA TYR A 122 -3.92 -8.43 -16.06
C TYR A 122 -3.88 -6.92 -16.21
N ASP A 123 -5.01 -6.33 -16.61
CA ASP A 123 -5.24 -4.91 -16.41
C ASP A 123 -5.67 -4.63 -14.96
N MET A 124 -5.81 -3.34 -14.64
CA MET A 124 -6.21 -2.89 -13.30
C MET A 124 -7.54 -3.49 -12.85
N TYR A 125 -8.55 -3.50 -13.72
CA TYR A 125 -9.90 -3.96 -13.39
C TYR A 125 -9.97 -5.47 -13.14
N ARG A 126 -9.24 -6.26 -13.92
CA ARG A 126 -9.17 -7.70 -13.72
C ARG A 126 -8.47 -8.05 -12.40
N LEU A 127 -7.48 -7.25 -11.99
CA LEU A 127 -6.87 -7.40 -10.67
C LEU A 127 -7.83 -7.00 -9.55
N MET A 128 -8.58 -5.90 -9.69
CA MET A 128 -9.62 -5.50 -8.72
C MET A 128 -10.65 -6.61 -8.51
N ASN A 129 -11.09 -7.29 -9.57
CA ASN A 129 -12.01 -8.43 -9.45
C ASN A 129 -11.40 -9.59 -8.64
N GLU A 130 -10.11 -9.87 -8.81
CA GLU A 130 -9.43 -10.91 -8.02
C GLU A 130 -9.26 -10.51 -6.55
N VAL A 131 -9.03 -9.21 -6.28
CA VAL A 131 -9.07 -8.68 -4.92
C VAL A 131 -10.48 -8.84 -4.33
N ASP A 132 -11.53 -8.53 -5.10
CA ASP A 132 -12.93 -8.68 -4.66
C ASP A 132 -13.29 -10.14 -4.34
N ASP A 133 -12.85 -11.10 -5.16
CA ASP A 133 -13.00 -12.54 -4.88
C ASP A 133 -12.35 -12.91 -3.53
N LEU A 134 -11.14 -12.41 -3.26
CA LEU A 134 -10.42 -12.70 -2.01
C LEU A 134 -11.14 -12.07 -0.81
N LEU A 135 -11.60 -10.82 -0.93
CA LEU A 135 -12.31 -10.13 0.13
C LEU A 135 -13.62 -10.83 0.47
N GLN A 136 -14.44 -11.18 -0.53
CA GLN A 136 -15.67 -11.94 -0.33
C GLN A 136 -15.41 -13.29 0.36
N GLN A 137 -14.36 -14.00 -0.07
CA GLN A 137 -14.03 -15.30 0.52
C GLN A 137 -13.61 -15.19 1.99
N ILE A 138 -12.74 -14.24 2.34
CA ILE A 138 -12.21 -14.13 3.71
C ILE A 138 -13.16 -13.40 4.67
N LEU A 139 -13.90 -12.41 4.18
CA LEU A 139 -14.75 -11.55 5.00
C LEU A 139 -16.22 -11.95 5.00
N ASP A 140 -16.63 -12.89 4.15
CA ASP A 140 -18.04 -13.28 3.94
C ASP A 140 -18.92 -12.04 3.69
N CYS A 141 -18.43 -11.13 2.84
CA CYS A 141 -19.09 -9.87 2.52
C CYS A 141 -19.70 -9.87 1.12
N GLU A 142 -20.52 -8.87 0.81
CA GLU A 142 -20.99 -8.65 -0.56
C GLU A 142 -19.85 -8.22 -1.49
N SER A 143 -20.03 -8.44 -2.79
CA SER A 143 -19.13 -7.92 -3.83
C SER A 143 -19.02 -6.40 -3.74
N ALA A 144 -17.78 -5.94 -3.89
CA ALA A 144 -17.41 -4.56 -3.72
C ALA A 144 -18.12 -3.62 -4.70
N GLU A 145 -18.36 -2.38 -4.28
CA GLU A 145 -18.61 -1.30 -5.23
C GLU A 145 -17.29 -0.71 -5.77
N SER A 146 -17.35 -0.07 -6.92
CA SER A 146 -16.21 0.61 -7.54
C SER A 146 -16.58 2.02 -7.97
N LEU A 147 -15.76 3.00 -7.63
CA LEU A 147 -15.90 4.40 -8.03
C LEU A 147 -14.56 4.93 -8.53
N SER A 148 -14.56 5.77 -9.56
CA SER A 148 -13.35 6.53 -9.85
C SER A 148 -13.10 7.58 -8.76
N TYR A 149 -11.85 7.98 -8.55
CA TYR A 149 -11.46 9.06 -7.64
C TYR A 149 -12.26 10.33 -7.94
N GLN A 150 -12.44 10.64 -9.22
CA GLN A 150 -13.25 11.77 -9.68
C GLN A 150 -14.72 11.62 -9.27
N GLN A 151 -15.33 10.47 -9.50
CA GLN A 151 -16.73 10.22 -9.13
C GLN A 151 -16.94 10.28 -7.62
N ALA A 152 -15.99 9.79 -6.83
CA ALA A 152 -16.06 9.82 -5.38
C ALA A 152 -16.06 11.27 -4.86
N PHE A 153 -15.13 12.11 -5.33
CA PHE A 153 -15.11 13.53 -4.97
C PHE A 153 -16.37 14.28 -5.40
N ILE A 154 -16.87 14.05 -6.61
CA ILE A 154 -18.11 14.68 -7.07
C ILE A 154 -19.28 14.26 -6.18
N ARG A 155 -19.37 12.97 -5.85
CA ARG A 155 -20.47 12.43 -5.05
C ARG A 155 -20.49 12.96 -3.62
N TYR A 156 -19.33 12.99 -2.95
CA TYR A 156 -19.28 13.28 -1.50
C TYR A 156 -18.89 14.73 -1.18
N LEU A 157 -18.21 15.43 -2.10
CA LEU A 157 -17.66 16.76 -1.88
C LEU A 157 -18.14 17.82 -2.89
N ASP A 158 -18.94 17.43 -3.88
CA ASP A 158 -19.48 18.32 -4.92
C ASP A 158 -18.38 19.14 -5.64
N ILE A 159 -17.26 18.46 -5.95
CA ILE A 159 -16.10 19.06 -6.58
C ILE A 159 -15.43 18.05 -7.52
N ASP A 160 -14.91 18.53 -8.65
CA ASP A 160 -14.09 17.73 -9.56
C ASP A 160 -12.59 17.86 -9.19
N PRO A 161 -11.95 16.80 -8.67
CA PRO A 161 -10.57 16.86 -8.22
C PRO A 161 -9.56 16.99 -9.36
N LEU A 162 -9.96 16.69 -10.59
CA LEU A 162 -9.08 16.74 -11.76
C LEU A 162 -9.02 18.14 -12.39
N THR A 163 -9.93 19.05 -12.01
CA THR A 163 -10.04 20.38 -12.62
C THR A 163 -10.11 21.53 -11.63
N ALA A 164 -10.61 21.31 -10.41
CA ALA A 164 -10.76 22.36 -9.41
C ALA A 164 -9.42 23.02 -9.04
N SER A 165 -9.39 24.34 -8.85
CA SER A 165 -8.17 25.04 -8.44
C SER A 165 -7.82 24.83 -6.95
N LYS A 166 -6.61 25.20 -6.51
CA LYS A 166 -6.21 25.08 -5.09
C LYS A 166 -7.13 25.90 -4.18
N GLU A 167 -7.56 27.08 -4.63
CA GLU A 167 -8.51 27.93 -3.91
C GLU A 167 -9.83 27.20 -3.68
N LYS A 168 -10.34 26.51 -4.71
CA LYS A 168 -11.58 25.75 -4.60
C LYS A 168 -11.44 24.53 -3.69
N LEU A 169 -10.29 23.85 -3.69
CA LEU A 169 -10.00 22.77 -2.75
C LEU A 169 -10.00 23.29 -1.30
N ARG A 170 -9.40 24.46 -1.04
CA ARG A 170 -9.43 25.09 0.30
C ARG A 170 -10.83 25.50 0.73
N GLU A 171 -11.68 25.99 -0.17
CA GLU A 171 -13.08 26.26 0.13
C GLU A 171 -13.83 25.00 0.59
N VAL A 172 -13.57 23.84 -0.03
CA VAL A 172 -14.15 22.58 0.41
C VAL A 172 -13.56 22.14 1.75
N ALA A 173 -12.25 22.30 1.95
CA ALA A 173 -11.60 21.97 3.21
C ALA A 173 -12.17 22.80 4.39
N ALA A 174 -12.49 24.07 4.15
CA ALA A 174 -13.14 24.93 5.13
C ALA A 174 -14.53 24.44 5.54
N LYS A 175 -15.30 23.84 4.61
CA LYS A 175 -16.61 23.23 4.92
C LYS A 175 -16.50 21.97 5.80
N LEU A 176 -15.31 21.35 5.82
CA LEU A 176 -15.00 20.19 6.66
C LEU A 176 -14.27 20.58 7.95
N ASP A 177 -14.20 21.88 8.29
CA ASP A 177 -13.46 22.41 9.44
C ASP A 177 -11.94 22.12 9.41
N LEU A 178 -11.34 22.05 8.22
CA LEU A 178 -9.90 21.73 8.01
C LEU A 178 -9.03 22.93 7.62
N SER A 179 -9.54 24.16 7.74
CA SER A 179 -8.84 25.40 7.35
C SER A 179 -7.49 25.58 8.06
N ASN A 180 -7.38 25.12 9.31
CA ASN A 180 -6.13 25.17 10.08
C ASN A 180 -4.95 24.46 9.41
N ILE A 181 -5.23 23.43 8.62
CA ILE A 181 -4.24 22.65 7.86
C ILE A 181 -4.19 23.15 6.41
N ALA A 182 -5.35 23.25 5.77
CA ALA A 182 -5.45 23.51 4.32
C ALA A 182 -5.00 24.92 3.89
N ASP A 183 -5.17 25.94 4.74
CA ASP A 183 -4.84 27.33 4.37
C ASP A 183 -3.33 27.55 4.19
N ARG A 184 -2.51 26.71 4.83
CA ARG A 184 -1.04 26.79 4.76
C ARG A 184 -0.44 25.80 3.76
N GLU A 185 -1.24 24.89 3.25
CA GLU A 185 -0.79 23.86 2.31
C GLU A 185 -0.75 24.41 0.89
N GLU A 186 0.38 24.23 0.22
CA GLU A 186 0.63 24.74 -1.14
C GLU A 186 0.75 23.62 -2.19
N ASP A 187 1.00 22.40 -1.76
CA ASP A 187 0.98 21.20 -2.57
C ASP A 187 -0.47 20.77 -2.84
N ARG A 188 -0.80 20.64 -4.13
CA ARG A 188 -2.15 20.27 -4.57
C ARG A 188 -2.51 18.84 -4.12
N ASP A 189 -1.57 17.92 -4.18
CA ASP A 189 -1.82 16.52 -3.84
C ASP A 189 -2.05 16.37 -2.34
N THR A 190 -1.31 17.09 -1.50
CA THR A 190 -1.56 17.10 -0.05
C THR A 190 -2.98 17.61 0.27
N LEU A 191 -3.46 18.67 -0.42
CA LEU A 191 -4.85 19.13 -0.27
C LEU A 191 -5.86 18.06 -0.72
N LEU A 192 -5.60 17.39 -1.85
CA LEU A 192 -6.45 16.32 -2.35
C LEU A 192 -6.48 15.12 -1.40
N GLN A 193 -5.34 14.70 -0.86
CA GLN A 193 -5.23 13.64 0.13
C GLN A 193 -6.03 14.00 1.40
N LEU A 194 -5.85 15.22 1.93
CA LEU A 194 -6.60 15.70 3.09
C LEU A 194 -8.11 15.64 2.87
N LEU A 195 -8.59 16.12 1.71
CA LEU A 195 -10.01 16.08 1.36
C LEU A 195 -10.54 14.67 1.14
N PHE A 196 -9.74 13.79 0.54
CA PHE A 196 -10.12 12.40 0.34
C PHE A 196 -10.27 11.69 1.69
N THR A 197 -9.27 11.78 2.58
CA THR A 197 -9.29 11.12 3.88
C THR A 197 -10.40 11.64 4.79
N MET A 198 -10.60 12.95 4.84
CA MET A 198 -11.58 13.53 5.75
C MET A 198 -13.00 13.57 5.17
N GLY A 199 -13.12 13.64 3.85
CA GLY A 199 -14.37 13.93 3.15
C GLY A 199 -14.94 12.78 2.31
N VAL A 200 -14.11 11.83 1.88
CA VAL A 200 -14.52 10.69 1.04
C VAL A 200 -14.41 9.38 1.81
N GLU A 201 -13.24 9.06 2.39
CA GLU A 201 -12.99 7.78 3.08
C GLU A 201 -14.01 7.50 4.20
N THR A 202 -14.48 8.56 4.88
CA THR A 202 -15.48 8.48 5.95
C THR A 202 -16.88 8.07 5.49
N HIS A 203 -17.16 8.08 4.19
CA HIS A 203 -18.49 7.82 3.60
C HIS A 203 -18.54 6.56 2.71
N ILE A 204 -17.40 5.90 2.46
CA ILE A 204 -17.29 4.72 1.61
C ILE A 204 -17.01 3.47 2.45
N GLY A 205 -17.21 2.29 1.85
CA GLY A 205 -16.82 1.04 2.48
C GLY A 205 -17.62 0.69 3.73
N ILE A 206 -18.81 1.26 3.95
CA ILE A 206 -19.55 1.06 5.21
C ILE A 206 -20.26 -0.31 5.21
N GLU A 207 -21.08 -0.58 4.19
CA GLU A 207 -21.88 -1.81 4.10
C GLU A 207 -21.11 -2.95 3.42
N LYS A 208 -20.31 -2.62 2.41
CA LYS A 208 -19.49 -3.54 1.62
C LYS A 208 -18.19 -2.86 1.18
N PRO A 209 -17.15 -3.58 0.73
CA PRO A 209 -15.91 -2.96 0.29
C PRO A 209 -16.13 -1.96 -0.86
N THR A 210 -15.35 -0.89 -0.88
CA THR A 210 -15.39 0.13 -1.94
C THR A 210 -14.00 0.29 -2.55
N PHE A 211 -13.89 0.00 -3.84
CA PHE A 211 -12.72 0.37 -4.62
C PHE A 211 -12.79 1.82 -5.07
N ILE A 212 -11.69 2.55 -4.89
CA ILE A 212 -11.45 3.85 -5.51
C ILE A 212 -10.34 3.66 -6.54
N TYR A 213 -10.59 3.98 -7.81
CA TYR A 213 -9.61 3.81 -8.89
C TYR A 213 -9.40 5.10 -9.68
N HIS A 214 -8.39 5.16 -10.55
CA HIS A 214 -8.04 6.36 -11.32
C HIS A 214 -7.68 7.57 -10.44
N PHE A 215 -6.78 7.36 -9.48
CA PHE A 215 -6.16 8.46 -8.72
C PHE A 215 -5.48 9.49 -9.65
N PRO A 216 -5.29 10.76 -9.23
CA PRO A 216 -4.56 11.75 -10.02
C PRO A 216 -3.19 11.23 -10.47
N ALA A 217 -2.75 11.58 -11.68
CA ALA A 217 -1.48 11.12 -12.25
C ALA A 217 -0.26 11.53 -11.41
N SER A 218 -0.35 12.64 -10.66
CA SER A 218 0.65 13.07 -9.68
C SER A 218 0.77 12.14 -8.47
N GLN A 219 -0.24 11.30 -8.23
CA GLN A 219 -0.30 10.28 -7.18
C GLN A 219 -0.16 8.87 -7.77
N ALA A 220 0.48 8.75 -8.95
CA ALA A 220 0.64 7.47 -9.63
C ALA A 220 1.54 6.48 -8.88
N ALA A 221 2.43 6.94 -7.98
CA ALA A 221 3.48 6.11 -7.40
C ALA A 221 4.26 5.36 -8.52
N LEU A 222 4.20 4.02 -8.57
CA LEU A 222 4.80 3.19 -9.61
C LEU A 222 3.79 2.71 -10.67
N ALA A 223 2.59 3.30 -10.72
CA ALA A 223 1.55 2.97 -11.69
C ALA A 223 1.77 3.64 -13.06
N GLU A 224 1.28 3.01 -14.12
CA GLU A 224 1.14 3.63 -15.44
C GLU A 224 0.16 4.82 -15.38
N ILE A 225 0.44 5.87 -16.16
CA ILE A 225 -0.54 6.92 -16.44
C ILE A 225 -1.55 6.37 -17.45
N SER A 226 -2.83 6.69 -17.27
CA SER A 226 -3.87 6.24 -18.20
C SER A 226 -3.65 6.78 -19.60
N LYS A 227 -3.83 5.93 -20.61
CA LYS A 227 -3.74 6.27 -22.03
C LYS A 227 -4.98 7.02 -22.53
N GLU A 228 -6.11 6.89 -21.83
CA GLU A 228 -7.39 7.52 -22.20
C GLU A 228 -7.54 8.91 -21.58
N ASP A 229 -7.09 9.09 -20.33
CA ASP A 229 -7.06 10.39 -19.64
C ASP A 229 -5.74 10.53 -18.88
N HIS A 230 -4.80 11.30 -19.43
CA HIS A 230 -3.47 11.48 -18.85
C HIS A 230 -3.45 12.21 -17.50
N ARG A 231 -4.60 12.69 -17.01
CA ARG A 231 -4.73 13.29 -15.68
C ARG A 231 -4.84 12.25 -14.57
N VAL A 232 -5.06 10.98 -14.90
CA VAL A 232 -5.21 9.89 -13.91
C VAL A 232 -4.19 8.76 -14.12
N ALA A 233 -3.87 8.08 -13.03
CA ALA A 233 -3.05 6.88 -13.01
C ALA A 233 -3.91 5.61 -12.98
N GLN A 234 -3.40 4.52 -13.51
CA GLN A 234 -4.00 3.19 -13.42
C GLN A 234 -3.73 2.57 -12.02
N ARG A 235 -4.17 3.28 -10.98
CA ARG A 235 -4.05 2.92 -9.56
C ARG A 235 -5.43 2.79 -8.94
N PHE A 236 -5.57 1.85 -8.01
CA PHE A 236 -6.72 1.68 -7.17
C PHE A 236 -6.34 1.40 -5.72
N GLU A 237 -7.27 1.68 -4.82
CA GLU A 237 -7.24 1.28 -3.43
C GLU A 237 -8.61 0.70 -3.05
N VAL A 238 -8.65 -0.15 -2.03
CA VAL A 238 -9.91 -0.70 -1.53
C VAL A 238 -10.07 -0.43 -0.04
N TYR A 239 -11.25 0.05 0.33
CA TYR A 239 -11.61 0.48 1.67
C TYR A 239 -12.78 -0.34 2.19
N PHE A 240 -12.72 -0.74 3.46
CA PHE A 240 -13.87 -1.37 4.12
C PHE A 240 -13.86 -1.09 5.63
N LYS A 241 -15.02 -0.69 6.15
CA LYS A 241 -15.29 -0.32 7.55
C LYS A 241 -14.25 0.67 8.11
N GLY A 242 -13.96 1.71 7.33
CA GLY A 242 -13.03 2.77 7.71
C GLY A 242 -11.55 2.38 7.70
N MET A 243 -11.19 1.26 7.05
CA MET A 243 -9.79 0.86 6.85
C MET A 243 -9.49 0.70 5.37
N GLU A 244 -8.38 1.31 4.93
CA GLU A 244 -7.70 0.97 3.69
C GLU A 244 -7.12 -0.45 3.82
N LEU A 245 -7.54 -1.37 2.95
CA LEU A 245 -7.10 -2.76 2.99
C LEU A 245 -5.98 -3.06 2.00
N ALA A 246 -6.02 -2.46 0.80
CA ALA A 246 -5.01 -2.70 -0.22
C ALA A 246 -4.84 -1.50 -1.16
N ASN A 247 -3.66 -1.40 -1.75
CA ASN A 247 -3.29 -0.46 -2.79
C ASN A 247 -2.65 -1.25 -3.94
N GLY A 248 -3.12 -1.03 -5.16
CA GLY A 248 -2.67 -1.76 -6.34
C GLY A 248 -2.78 -0.94 -7.62
N PHE A 249 -2.10 -1.39 -8.66
CA PHE A 249 -2.01 -0.64 -9.90
C PHE A 249 -1.62 -1.52 -11.09
N ARG A 250 -1.81 -0.96 -12.28
CA ARG A 250 -1.15 -1.40 -13.49
C ARG A 250 0.30 -0.90 -13.45
N GLU A 251 1.25 -1.82 -13.56
CA GLU A 251 2.66 -1.56 -13.29
C GLU A 251 3.35 -0.74 -14.37
N LEU A 252 4.08 0.31 -13.99
CA LEU A 252 4.99 1.01 -14.91
C LEU A 252 6.14 0.08 -15.31
N THR A 253 6.26 -0.19 -16.61
CA THR A 253 7.35 -1.01 -17.17
C THR A 253 8.51 -0.20 -17.76
N ASP A 254 8.34 1.11 -17.98
CA ASP A 254 9.38 1.98 -18.55
C ASP A 254 10.44 2.35 -17.50
N SER A 255 11.63 1.74 -17.63
CA SER A 255 12.79 1.98 -16.75
C SER A 255 13.24 3.45 -16.71
N LYS A 256 13.17 4.17 -17.83
CA LYS A 256 13.61 5.58 -17.89
C LYS A 256 12.61 6.47 -17.17
N GLU A 257 11.31 6.25 -17.40
CA GLU A 257 10.27 6.97 -16.66
C GLU A 257 10.35 6.66 -15.16
N GLN A 258 10.55 5.40 -14.78
CA GLN A 258 10.69 5.00 -13.39
C GLN A 258 11.88 5.69 -12.70
N ARG A 259 13.04 5.79 -13.38
CA ARG A 259 14.20 6.56 -12.87
C ARG A 259 13.85 8.03 -12.65
N LEU A 260 13.17 8.66 -13.61
CA LEU A 260 12.79 10.07 -13.49
C LEU A 260 11.87 10.30 -12.29
N ARG A 261 10.94 9.38 -12.01
CA ARG A 261 10.08 9.45 -10.82
C ARG A 261 10.88 9.34 -9.53
N PHE A 262 11.83 8.40 -9.44
CA PHE A 262 12.72 8.28 -8.27
C PHE A 262 13.59 9.52 -8.05
N GLU A 263 14.09 10.15 -9.12
CA GLU A 263 14.84 11.41 -9.03
C GLU A 263 13.95 12.59 -8.60
N GLN A 264 12.67 12.58 -8.97
CA GLN A 264 11.70 13.58 -8.54
C GLN A 264 11.34 13.40 -7.06
N ASP A 265 11.12 12.17 -6.61
CA ASP A 265 10.90 11.84 -5.20
C ASP A 265 12.07 12.34 -4.34
N ASN A 266 13.30 12.05 -4.75
CA ASN A 266 14.49 12.50 -4.03
C ASN A 266 14.62 14.03 -3.99
N ARG A 267 14.28 14.74 -5.08
CA ARG A 267 14.20 16.21 -5.08
C ARG A 267 13.12 16.73 -4.14
N LYS A 268 11.96 16.07 -4.08
CA LYS A 268 10.87 16.41 -3.14
C LYS A 268 11.31 16.15 -1.70
N ARG A 269 11.97 15.02 -1.42
CA ARG A 269 12.60 14.71 -0.12
C ARG A 269 13.55 15.82 0.31
N GLU A 270 14.49 16.23 -0.54
CA GLU A 270 15.41 17.34 -0.22
C GLU A 270 14.67 18.65 0.10
N SER A 271 13.65 19.01 -0.68
CA SER A 271 12.86 20.21 -0.44
C SER A 271 12.08 20.18 0.89
N MET A 272 11.76 18.98 1.37
CA MET A 272 11.10 18.73 2.66
C MET A 272 12.10 18.55 3.82
N GLY A 273 13.41 18.63 3.55
CA GLY A 273 14.45 18.38 4.56
C GLY A 273 14.61 16.90 4.94
N LEU A 274 14.10 15.98 4.13
CA LEU A 274 14.22 14.53 4.31
C LEU A 274 15.50 14.01 3.63
N PRO A 275 16.10 12.91 4.12
CA PRO A 275 17.26 12.31 3.47
C PRO A 275 16.88 11.71 2.11
N VAL A 276 17.74 11.97 1.13
CA VAL A 276 17.76 11.28 -0.18
C VAL A 276 18.01 9.80 0.03
N GLN A 277 17.31 8.95 -0.73
CA GLN A 277 17.49 7.51 -0.71
C GLN A 277 18.25 7.02 -1.94
N PRO A 278 19.11 5.99 -1.80
CA PRO A 278 19.75 5.37 -2.95
C PRO A 278 18.70 4.71 -3.85
N ILE A 279 18.74 5.04 -5.14
CA ILE A 279 17.87 4.42 -6.15
C ILE A 279 18.27 2.94 -6.31
N ASP A 280 17.28 2.05 -6.40
CA ASP A 280 17.52 0.63 -6.65
C ASP A 280 17.86 0.40 -8.13
N GLU A 281 19.17 0.35 -8.43
CA GLU A 281 19.68 0.10 -9.77
C GLU A 281 19.31 -1.30 -10.29
N TYR A 282 19.15 -2.31 -9.41
CA TYR A 282 18.75 -3.65 -9.83
C TYR A 282 17.30 -3.71 -10.31
N LEU A 283 16.41 -2.92 -9.72
CA LEU A 283 15.05 -2.75 -10.24
C LEU A 283 15.10 -2.11 -11.63
N LEU A 284 15.86 -1.03 -11.80
CA LEU A 284 15.93 -0.31 -13.08
C LEU A 284 16.54 -1.16 -14.20
N GLU A 285 17.57 -1.96 -13.89
CA GLU A 285 18.13 -2.96 -14.80
C GLU A 285 17.11 -4.03 -15.18
N ALA A 286 16.31 -4.53 -14.24
CA ALA A 286 15.26 -5.51 -14.52
C ALA A 286 14.15 -4.94 -15.41
N LEU A 287 13.72 -3.70 -15.16
CA LEU A 287 12.76 -3.01 -16.02
C LEU A 287 13.33 -2.81 -17.44
N ALA A 288 14.62 -2.45 -17.54
CA ALA A 288 15.30 -2.27 -18.83
C ALA A 288 15.51 -3.59 -19.59
N TYR A 289 15.70 -4.71 -18.88
CA TYR A 289 15.76 -6.04 -19.48
C TYR A 289 14.41 -6.44 -20.08
N GLY A 290 13.31 -6.10 -19.40
CA GLY A 290 11.95 -6.28 -19.87
C GLY A 290 11.08 -6.98 -18.83
N MET A 291 10.29 -6.21 -18.11
CA MET A 291 9.21 -6.73 -17.28
C MET A 291 7.94 -6.89 -18.14
N PRO A 292 7.22 -8.02 -18.08
CA PRO A 292 5.97 -8.15 -18.80
C PRO A 292 4.94 -7.15 -18.26
N GLU A 293 4.09 -6.65 -19.15
CA GLU A 293 2.90 -5.89 -18.77
C GLU A 293 2.10 -6.66 -17.72
N CYS A 294 1.84 -6.06 -16.56
CA CYS A 294 1.19 -6.71 -15.44
C CYS A 294 0.48 -5.70 -14.54
N ALA A 295 -0.34 -6.21 -13.62
CA ALA A 295 -0.88 -5.45 -12.50
C ALA A 295 -0.46 -6.12 -11.18
N GLY A 296 -0.18 -5.30 -10.16
CA GLY A 296 0.20 -5.72 -8.82
C GLY A 296 -0.63 -5.05 -7.74
N VAL A 297 -0.71 -5.67 -6.57
CA VAL A 297 -1.44 -5.14 -5.42
C VAL A 297 -0.82 -5.63 -4.12
N ALA A 298 -0.75 -4.73 -3.14
CA ALA A 298 -0.31 -4.98 -1.78
C ALA A 298 -1.48 -4.81 -0.81
N LEU A 299 -1.78 -5.85 -0.03
CA LEU A 299 -2.87 -5.94 0.94
C LEU A 299 -2.32 -6.10 2.36
N GLY A 300 -2.85 -5.31 3.30
CA GLY A 300 -2.54 -5.41 4.72
C GLY A 300 -3.28 -6.58 5.39
N VAL A 301 -2.60 -7.72 5.57
CA VAL A 301 -3.21 -8.94 6.11
C VAL A 301 -3.71 -8.74 7.55
N ASP A 302 -2.98 -7.95 8.35
CA ASP A 302 -3.40 -7.66 9.72
C ASP A 302 -4.74 -6.91 9.76
N ARG A 303 -4.94 -5.93 8.87
CA ARG A 303 -6.22 -5.19 8.76
C ARG A 303 -7.34 -6.08 8.24
N LEU A 304 -7.06 -6.96 7.29
CA LEU A 304 -8.02 -7.95 6.80
C LEU A 304 -8.49 -8.87 7.95
N ILE A 305 -7.56 -9.38 8.76
CA ILE A 305 -7.88 -10.22 9.91
C ILE A 305 -8.62 -9.41 10.99
N MET A 306 -8.28 -8.14 11.21
CA MET A 306 -9.05 -7.29 12.12
C MET A 306 -10.52 -7.25 11.71
N LEU A 307 -10.82 -7.06 10.42
CA LEU A 307 -12.19 -7.06 9.92
C LEU A 307 -12.87 -8.43 10.05
N ALA A 308 -12.19 -9.50 9.65
CA ALA A 308 -12.73 -10.86 9.74
C ALA A 308 -13.09 -11.25 11.19
N LEU A 309 -12.35 -10.73 12.17
CA LEU A 309 -12.54 -11.03 13.58
C LEU A 309 -13.35 -9.99 14.35
N GLY A 310 -13.71 -8.87 13.71
CA GLY A 310 -14.34 -7.72 14.38
C GLY A 310 -13.45 -7.07 15.44
N ALA A 311 -12.13 -7.14 15.27
CA ALA A 311 -11.16 -6.52 16.17
C ALA A 311 -11.09 -4.99 15.95
N GLU A 312 -10.98 -4.24 17.03
CA GLU A 312 -10.91 -2.77 16.99
C GLU A 312 -9.48 -2.26 16.82
N ARG A 313 -8.48 -3.04 17.23
CA ARG A 313 -7.06 -2.66 17.21
C ARG A 313 -6.19 -3.75 16.61
N ILE A 314 -5.13 -3.35 15.89
CA ILE A 314 -4.17 -4.28 15.30
C ILE A 314 -3.45 -5.15 16.33
N SER A 315 -3.30 -4.66 17.56
CA SER A 315 -2.75 -5.42 18.70
C SER A 315 -3.58 -6.64 19.08
N GLU A 316 -4.86 -6.70 18.71
CA GLU A 316 -5.74 -7.84 19.04
C GLU A 316 -5.58 -9.00 18.05
N VAL A 317 -4.82 -8.80 16.97
CA VAL A 317 -4.59 -9.80 15.91
C VAL A 317 -3.10 -10.05 15.63
N ILE A 318 -2.19 -9.33 16.30
CA ILE A 318 -0.75 -9.56 16.32
C ILE A 318 -0.39 -10.19 17.68
N ALA A 319 0.44 -11.25 17.66
CA ALA A 319 0.86 -11.92 18.88
C ALA A 319 1.57 -10.96 19.86
N PHE A 320 2.57 -10.22 19.37
CA PHE A 320 3.35 -9.26 20.14
C PHE A 320 3.60 -7.99 19.32
N PRO A 321 2.78 -6.93 19.47
CA PRO A 321 3.00 -5.64 18.83
C PRO A 321 4.14 -4.86 19.51
N VAL A 322 4.60 -3.77 18.89
CA VAL A 322 5.70 -2.96 19.44
C VAL A 322 5.32 -2.24 20.74
N GLY A 323 4.05 -1.85 20.87
CA GLY A 323 3.50 -1.21 22.05
C GLY A 323 2.69 -2.20 22.85
N ILE A 324 3.12 -2.48 24.09
CA ILE A 324 2.30 -3.11 25.12
C ILE A 324 1.62 -1.95 25.82
N SER A 325 0.32 -1.75 25.60
CA SER A 325 -0.48 -0.76 26.33
C SER A 325 -1.63 -1.42 27.04
#